data_AF-A0A6I6SJM5-F1
#
_entry.id   AF-A0A6I6SJM5-F1
#
_cell.length_a   1.000
_cell.length_b   1.000
_cell.length_c   1.000
_cell.angle_alpha   90.00
_cell.angle_beta   90.00
_cell.angle_gamma   90.00
#
_symmetry.space_group_name_H-M   'P 1'
#
loop_
_entity.id
_entity.type
_entity.pdbx_description
1 polymer ?
#
loop_
_entity_poly.entity_id
_entity_poly.type
_entity_poly.pdbx_seq_one_letter_code
_entity_poly.pdbx_strand_id
1 'polypeptide(L)'
;MLRPALPAALLLFLAVTLHSGAMDSTVHFLDYGAGVLALVSLSATVLWGLAATDRMVLHTPHRLLAQAVHRGTGIAGLGFLGLHIWVKVAQGQTGAAAAAVPFTDGVRPMLIGFGTLAAYGFVAVAVSGAVRGAFTGRSSARWWRALHTVAYPAWALALLHGLKSGRAAAGWAVAGYGIALAGVAVRLALRLRGPRRTTGSEPR
;
A
#
# COMPACT_ATOMS: atom_id res chain seq x y z
N MET A 1 36.39 -6.54 -27.54
CA MET A 1 36.15 -7.96 -27.87
C MET A 1 35.33 -8.60 -26.76
N LEU A 2 34.01 -8.69 -26.96
CA LEU A 2 33.06 -9.30 -26.00
C LEU A 2 33.26 -10.83 -26.03
N ARG A 3 33.61 -11.45 -24.90
CA ARG A 3 33.96 -12.89 -24.85
C ARG A 3 32.72 -13.72 -25.22
N PRO A 4 32.74 -14.59 -26.25
CA PRO A 4 31.59 -15.38 -26.70
C PRO A 4 31.03 -16.36 -25.65
N ALA A 5 31.73 -16.55 -24.53
CA ALA A 5 31.27 -17.33 -23.39
C ALA A 5 30.08 -16.69 -22.64
N LEU A 6 29.98 -15.36 -22.61
CA LEU A 6 28.87 -14.64 -21.95
C LEU A 6 27.50 -14.89 -22.61
N PRO A 7 27.35 -14.73 -23.95
CA PRO A 7 26.07 -15.02 -24.60
C PRO A 7 25.72 -16.51 -24.55
N ALA A 8 26.69 -17.42 -24.64
CA ALA A 8 26.44 -18.85 -24.50
C ALA A 8 25.97 -19.24 -23.08
N ALA A 9 26.59 -18.67 -22.04
CA ALA A 9 26.17 -18.88 -20.66
C ALA A 9 24.78 -18.28 -20.38
N LEU A 10 24.47 -17.12 -20.95
CA LEU A 10 23.15 -16.50 -20.83
C LEU A 10 22.07 -17.33 -21.53
N LEU A 11 22.35 -17.83 -22.73
CA LEU A 11 21.44 -18.72 -23.48
C LEU A 11 21.24 -20.05 -22.77
N LEU A 12 22.30 -20.62 -22.18
CA LEU A 12 22.22 -21.87 -21.40
C LEU A 12 21.42 -21.65 -20.10
N PHE A 13 21.68 -20.55 -19.39
CA PHE A 13 20.91 -20.17 -18.20
C PHE A 13 19.43 -19.96 -18.53
N LEU A 14 19.14 -19.27 -19.64
CA LEU A 14 17.77 -19.09 -20.14
C LEU A 14 17.14 -20.44 -20.51
N ALA A 15 17.85 -21.31 -21.23
CA ALA A 15 17.35 -22.63 -21.61
C ALA A 15 17.04 -23.51 -20.39
N VAL A 16 17.92 -23.54 -19.39
CA VAL A 16 17.72 -24.30 -18.15
C VAL A 16 16.56 -23.75 -17.33
N THR A 17 16.44 -22.42 -17.20
CA THR A 17 15.32 -21.81 -16.47
C THR A 17 13.97 -22.03 -17.17
N LEU A 18 13.95 -22.03 -18.50
CA LEU A 18 12.76 -22.33 -19.31
C LEU A 18 12.36 -23.82 -19.25
N HIS A 19 13.30 -24.77 -19.15
CA HIS A 19 12.99 -26.20 -19.15
C HIS A 19 12.83 -26.82 -17.76
N SER A 20 13.26 -26.13 -16.69
CA SER A 20 13.22 -26.66 -15.32
C SER A 20 11.88 -26.48 -14.60
N GLY A 21 10.89 -25.79 -15.20
CA GLY A 21 9.65 -25.41 -14.53
C GLY A 21 9.81 -24.33 -13.43
N ALA A 22 11.03 -23.83 -13.24
CA ALA A 22 11.35 -22.78 -12.28
C ALA A 22 10.68 -21.45 -12.67
N MET A 23 10.59 -21.16 -13.97
CA MET A 23 9.89 -19.97 -14.47
C MET A 23 8.40 -20.03 -14.14
N ASP A 24 7.72 -21.14 -14.42
CA ASP A 24 6.29 -21.32 -14.14
C ASP A 24 5.99 -21.21 -12.65
N SER A 25 6.84 -21.82 -11.81
CA SER A 25 6.75 -21.73 -10.35
C SER A 25 6.91 -20.29 -9.86
N THR A 26 7.83 -19.54 -10.48
CA THR A 26 8.07 -18.13 -10.14
C THR A 26 6.90 -17.25 -10.57
N VAL A 27 6.38 -17.44 -11.80
CA VAL A 27 5.23 -16.69 -12.30
C VAL A 27 4.00 -16.95 -11.44
N HIS A 28 3.73 -18.22 -11.09
CA HIS A 28 2.63 -18.58 -10.20
C HIS A 28 2.81 -17.99 -8.80
N PHE A 29 4.03 -18.03 -8.25
CA PHE A 29 4.34 -17.36 -6.99
C PHE A 29 4.10 -15.85 -7.08
N LEU A 30 4.53 -15.18 -8.15
CA LEU A 30 4.36 -13.73 -8.31
C LEU A 30 2.89 -13.34 -8.50
N ASP A 31 2.13 -14.15 -9.24
CA ASP A 31 0.71 -13.93 -9.48
C ASP A 31 -0.09 -13.87 -8.16
N TYR A 32 0.30 -14.69 -7.19
CA TYR A 32 -0.28 -14.68 -5.85
C TYR A 32 0.44 -13.71 -4.89
N GLY A 33 1.76 -13.87 -4.76
CA GLY A 33 2.60 -13.27 -3.75
C GLY A 33 2.79 -11.77 -3.90
N ALA A 34 2.85 -11.24 -5.13
CA ALA A 34 3.04 -9.80 -5.33
C ALA A 34 1.90 -8.98 -4.71
N GLY A 35 0.65 -9.45 -4.85
CA GLY A 35 -0.51 -8.81 -4.25
C GLY A 35 -0.52 -8.90 -2.73
N VAL A 36 -0.15 -10.06 -2.16
CA VAL A 36 -0.06 -10.24 -0.71
C VAL A 36 1.04 -9.38 -0.10
N LEU A 37 2.21 -9.36 -0.71
CA LEU A 37 3.34 -8.54 -0.25
C LEU A 37 3.00 -7.05 -0.34
N ALA A 38 2.36 -6.60 -1.42
CA ALA A 38 1.86 -5.23 -1.53
C ALA A 38 0.89 -4.89 -0.39
N LEU A 39 -0.11 -5.75 -0.15
CA LEU A 39 -1.13 -5.51 0.88
C LEU A 39 -0.52 -5.48 2.29
N VAL A 40 0.38 -6.41 2.61
CA VAL A 40 1.07 -6.46 3.92
C VAL A 40 1.94 -5.22 4.10
N SER A 41 2.77 -4.87 3.12
CA SER A 41 3.67 -3.71 3.20
C SER A 41 2.89 -2.39 3.30
N LEU A 42 1.84 -2.21 2.50
CA LEU A 42 1.00 -1.00 2.56
C LEU A 42 0.20 -0.92 3.88
N SER A 43 -0.27 -2.05 4.41
CA SER A 43 -0.90 -2.09 5.73
C SER A 43 0.07 -1.70 6.84
N ALA A 44 1.28 -2.28 6.82
CA ALA A 44 2.35 -1.90 7.74
C ALA A 44 2.69 -0.41 7.62
N THR A 45 2.73 0.12 6.40
CA THR A 45 2.96 1.56 6.14
C THR A 45 1.93 2.42 6.86
N VAL A 46 0.64 2.11 6.74
CA VAL A 46 -0.44 2.86 7.38
C VAL A 46 -0.34 2.78 8.90
N LEU A 47 -0.13 1.58 9.46
CA LEU A 47 -0.05 1.36 10.90
C LEU A 47 1.17 2.05 11.53
N TRP A 48 2.35 1.93 10.91
CA TRP A 48 3.57 2.60 11.37
C TRP A 48 3.50 4.11 11.17
N GLY A 49 2.80 4.59 10.14
CA GLY A 49 2.51 6.01 9.96
C GLY A 49 1.69 6.58 11.11
N LEU A 50 0.70 5.82 11.59
CA LEU A 50 -0.09 6.18 12.78
C LEU A 50 0.77 6.18 14.04
N ALA A 51 1.56 5.12 14.26
CA ALA A 51 2.48 5.01 15.40
C ALA A 51 3.51 6.14 15.45
N ALA A 52 4.07 6.55 14.31
CA ALA A 52 5.03 7.66 14.22
C ALA A 52 4.46 9.02 14.69
N THR A 53 3.13 9.16 14.68
CA THR A 53 2.43 10.36 15.16
C THR A 53 2.00 10.27 16.63
N ASP A 54 2.17 9.11 17.28
CA ASP A 54 1.83 8.94 18.68
C ASP A 54 2.83 9.67 19.58
N ARG A 55 2.31 10.43 20.55
CA ARG A 55 3.10 11.13 21.58
C ARG A 55 2.67 10.73 23.00
N MET A 56 1.66 9.88 23.12
CA MET A 56 1.12 9.42 24.40
C MET A 56 1.85 8.17 24.87
N VAL A 57 2.29 7.31 23.93
CA VAL A 57 2.89 6.01 24.24
C VAL A 57 4.38 5.91 23.83
N LEU A 58 4.81 6.61 22.77
CA LEU A 58 6.15 6.44 22.20
C LEU A 58 7.09 7.62 22.52
N HIS A 59 8.25 7.30 23.10
CA HIS A 59 9.36 8.24 23.26
C HIS A 59 10.03 8.59 21.90
N THR A 60 10.74 9.72 21.84
CA THR A 60 11.39 10.26 20.63
C THR A 60 12.16 9.24 19.75
N PRO A 61 13.07 8.38 20.27
CA PRO A 61 13.81 7.44 19.44
C PRO A 61 12.90 6.39 18.77
N HIS A 62 11.87 5.92 19.48
CA HIS A 62 10.91 4.96 18.92
C HIS A 62 10.06 5.57 17.80
N ARG A 63 9.75 6.87 17.89
CA ARG A 63 9.04 7.58 16.83
C ARG A 63 9.90 7.75 15.57
N LEU A 64 11.21 7.89 15.71
CA LEU A 64 12.13 7.93 14.58
C LEU A 64 12.20 6.57 13.88
N LEU A 65 12.30 5.47 14.66
CA LEU A 65 12.25 4.11 14.11
C LEU A 65 10.92 3.87 13.38
N ALA A 66 9.78 4.24 13.98
CA ALA A 66 8.48 4.12 13.35
C ALA A 66 8.39 4.88 12.01
N GLN A 67 9.01 6.06 11.91
CA GLN A 67 9.11 6.80 10.65
C GLN A 67 9.97 6.09 9.61
N ALA A 68 11.11 5.51 10.03
CA ALA A 68 11.97 4.74 9.13
C ALA A 68 11.23 3.50 8.59
N VAL A 69 10.56 2.75 9.46
CA VAL A 69 9.76 1.58 9.07
C VAL A 69 8.60 1.99 8.16
N HIS A 70 7.87 3.07 8.48
CA HIS A 70 6.82 3.62 7.62
C HIS A 70 7.33 3.92 6.20
N ARG A 71 8.48 4.60 6.07
CA ARG A 71 9.06 4.90 4.75
C ARG A 71 9.51 3.65 4.02
N GLY A 72 10.22 2.75 4.70
CA GLY A 72 10.72 1.51 4.11
C GLY A 72 9.59 0.61 3.61
N THR A 73 8.57 0.40 4.45
CA THR A 73 7.38 -0.37 4.08
C THR A 73 6.55 0.32 2.99
N GLY A 74 6.52 1.65 2.94
CA GLY A 74 5.84 2.41 1.89
C GLY A 74 6.51 2.21 0.53
N ILE A 75 7.83 2.30 0.47
CA ILE A 75 8.60 2.06 -0.76
C ILE A 75 8.42 0.61 -1.23
N ALA A 76 8.58 -0.36 -0.31
CA ALA A 76 8.38 -1.78 -0.63
C ALA A 76 6.95 -2.05 -1.13
N GLY A 77 5.94 -1.48 -0.45
CA GLY A 77 4.54 -1.63 -0.81
C GLY A 77 4.20 -1.09 -2.19
N LEU A 78 4.75 0.08 -2.57
CA LEU A 78 4.57 0.64 -3.92
C LEU A 78 5.29 -0.19 -5.00
N GLY A 79 6.48 -0.71 -4.69
CA GLY A 79 7.20 -1.62 -5.59
C GLY A 79 6.42 -2.91 -5.86
N PHE A 80 5.92 -3.55 -4.80
CA PHE A 80 5.07 -4.74 -4.93
C PHE A 80 3.72 -4.44 -5.58
N LEU A 81 3.14 -3.25 -5.36
CA LEU A 81 1.92 -2.83 -6.05
C LEU A 81 2.14 -2.73 -7.56
N GLY A 82 3.25 -2.10 -8.00
CA GLY A 82 3.61 -2.03 -9.41
C GLY A 82 3.81 -3.42 -10.01
N LEU A 83 4.54 -4.29 -9.31
CA LEU A 83 4.74 -5.69 -9.72
C LEU A 83 3.42 -6.47 -9.79
N HIS A 84 2.53 -6.28 -8.83
CA HIS A 84 1.21 -6.90 -8.80
C HIS A 84 0.38 -6.50 -10.02
N ILE A 85 0.26 -5.20 -10.29
CA ILE A 85 -0.49 -4.69 -11.45
C ILE A 85 0.13 -5.24 -12.75
N TRP A 86 1.45 -5.18 -12.86
CA TRP A 86 2.17 -5.70 -14.03
C TRP A 86 1.83 -7.17 -14.27
N VAL A 87 1.97 -8.03 -13.26
CA VAL A 87 1.72 -9.47 -13.41
C VAL A 87 0.27 -9.74 -13.79
N LYS A 88 -0.70 -9.04 -13.18
CA LYS A 88 -2.13 -9.22 -13.52
C LYS A 88 -2.46 -8.83 -14.95
N VAL A 89 -1.85 -7.76 -15.47
CA VAL A 89 -2.02 -7.36 -16.87
C VAL A 89 -1.29 -8.32 -17.81
N ALA A 90 -0.04 -8.69 -17.50
CA ALA A 90 0.78 -9.56 -18.32
C ALA A 90 0.22 -11.00 -18.42
N GLN A 91 -0.45 -11.49 -17.37
CA GLN A 91 -1.12 -12.79 -17.35
C GLN A 91 -2.57 -12.72 -17.85
N GLY A 92 -3.05 -11.57 -18.32
CA GLY A 92 -4.41 -11.41 -18.84
C GLY A 92 -5.53 -11.54 -17.80
N GLN A 93 -5.21 -11.41 -16.51
CA GLN A 93 -6.22 -11.45 -15.44
C GLN A 93 -7.06 -10.17 -15.36
N THR A 94 -6.54 -9.07 -15.89
CA THR A 94 -7.26 -7.79 -16.07
C THR A 94 -6.71 -7.09 -17.30
N GLY A 95 -7.56 -6.36 -18.01
CA GLY A 95 -7.12 -5.52 -19.12
C GLY A 95 -6.30 -4.32 -18.64
N ALA A 96 -5.37 -3.83 -19.48
CA ALA A 96 -4.61 -2.61 -19.19
C ALA A 96 -5.53 -1.38 -19.00
N ALA A 97 -6.61 -1.29 -19.78
CA ALA A 97 -7.63 -0.26 -19.62
C ALA A 97 -8.29 -0.33 -18.25
N ALA A 98 -8.65 -1.52 -17.75
CA ALA A 98 -9.26 -1.71 -16.44
C ALA A 98 -8.30 -1.44 -15.27
N ALA A 99 -7.00 -1.73 -15.47
CA ALA A 99 -5.96 -1.38 -14.51
C ALA A 99 -5.72 0.15 -14.39
N ALA A 100 -6.08 0.93 -15.42
CA ALA A 100 -5.93 2.38 -15.43
C ALA A 100 -7.26 3.11 -15.12
N VAL A 101 -8.36 2.72 -15.76
CA VAL A 101 -9.66 3.38 -15.60
C VAL A 101 -10.53 2.53 -14.67
N PRO A 102 -10.89 3.03 -13.48
CA PRO A 102 -11.64 2.24 -12.52
C PRO A 102 -13.02 1.85 -13.08
N PHE A 103 -13.50 0.67 -12.68
CA PHE A 103 -14.81 0.12 -13.04
C PHE A 103 -15.02 -0.27 -14.51
N THR A 104 -13.95 -0.29 -15.32
CA THR A 104 -14.04 -0.69 -16.75
C THR A 104 -13.76 -2.18 -17.01
N ASP A 105 -13.54 -2.98 -15.96
CA ASP A 105 -13.37 -4.43 -16.12
C ASP A 105 -14.70 -5.12 -16.46
N GLY A 106 -14.66 -6.06 -17.41
CA GLY A 106 -15.86 -6.76 -17.90
C GLY A 106 -16.40 -7.85 -16.97
N VAL A 107 -15.61 -8.34 -16.01
CA VAL A 107 -15.98 -9.48 -15.16
C VAL A 107 -16.18 -9.04 -13.70
N ARG A 108 -15.31 -8.17 -13.18
CA ARG A 108 -15.28 -7.73 -11.77
C ARG A 108 -15.11 -6.22 -11.66
N PRO A 109 -15.99 -5.40 -12.28
CA PRO A 109 -15.83 -3.95 -12.38
C PRO A 109 -15.62 -3.28 -11.02
N MET A 110 -16.43 -3.63 -10.02
CA MET A 110 -16.34 -3.04 -8.68
C MET A 110 -15.02 -3.38 -7.98
N LEU A 111 -14.65 -4.66 -7.95
CA LEU A 111 -13.47 -5.10 -7.22
C LEU A 111 -12.19 -4.60 -7.88
N ILE A 112 -12.07 -4.69 -9.21
CA ILE A 112 -10.90 -4.17 -9.93
C ILE A 112 -10.88 -2.63 -9.85
N GLY A 113 -12.02 -1.96 -9.98
CA GLY A 113 -12.13 -0.51 -9.81
C GLY A 113 -11.66 -0.02 -8.42
N PHE A 114 -11.98 -0.74 -7.35
CA PHE A 114 -11.45 -0.45 -6.01
C PHE A 114 -9.93 -0.61 -5.94
N GLY A 115 -9.36 -1.61 -6.62
CA GLY A 115 -7.91 -1.78 -6.76
C GLY A 115 -7.26 -0.59 -7.46
N THR A 116 -7.83 -0.16 -8.59
CA THR A 116 -7.36 1.01 -9.36
C THR A 116 -7.43 2.30 -8.53
N LEU A 117 -8.55 2.57 -7.86
CA LEU A 117 -8.70 3.73 -6.98
C LEU A 117 -7.72 3.69 -5.79
N ALA A 118 -7.52 2.52 -5.19
CA ALA A 118 -6.55 2.34 -4.12
C ALA A 118 -5.13 2.63 -4.59
N ALA A 119 -4.75 2.13 -5.77
CA ALA A 119 -3.43 2.37 -6.36
C ALA A 119 -3.18 3.87 -6.57
N TYR A 120 -4.15 4.59 -7.13
CA TYR A 120 -4.07 6.05 -7.26
C TYR A 120 -3.97 6.77 -5.92
N GLY A 121 -4.76 6.35 -4.94
CA GLY A 121 -4.69 6.88 -3.58
C GLY A 121 -3.30 6.72 -2.96
N PHE A 122 -2.71 5.51 -3.03
CA PHE A 122 -1.37 5.25 -2.50
C PHE A 122 -0.27 6.02 -3.24
N VAL A 123 -0.34 6.09 -4.58
CA VAL A 123 0.62 6.89 -5.37
C VAL A 123 0.51 8.37 -5.01
N ALA A 124 -0.70 8.93 -4.93
CA ALA A 124 -0.90 10.33 -4.54
C ALA A 124 -0.36 10.63 -3.13
N VAL A 125 -0.64 9.74 -2.17
CA VAL A 125 -0.11 9.85 -0.80
C VAL A 125 1.42 9.76 -0.79
N ALA A 126 2.01 8.85 -1.56
CA ALA A 126 3.46 8.69 -1.65
C ALA A 126 4.13 9.93 -2.23
N VAL A 127 3.60 10.46 -3.33
CA VAL A 127 4.07 11.72 -3.94
C VAL A 127 3.93 12.86 -2.94
N SER A 128 2.78 13.01 -2.27
CA SER A 128 2.59 14.04 -1.25
C SER A 128 3.57 13.91 -0.08
N GLY A 129 3.98 12.68 0.26
CA GLY A 129 4.99 12.38 1.28
C GLY A 129 6.39 12.77 0.83
N ALA A 130 6.77 12.43 -0.41
CA ALA A 130 8.06 12.75 -1.00
C ALA A 130 8.26 14.27 -1.13
N VAL A 131 7.25 15.00 -1.60
CA VAL A 131 7.28 16.46 -1.74
C VAL A 131 6.83 17.20 -0.48
N ARG A 132 6.87 16.55 0.70
CA ARG A 132 6.42 17.16 1.96
C ARG A 132 7.12 18.48 2.27
N GLY A 133 8.37 18.66 1.84
CA GLY A 133 9.13 19.90 1.98
C GLY A 133 8.51 21.11 1.26
N ALA A 134 7.64 20.90 0.27
CA ALA A 134 6.89 21.98 -0.38
C ALA A 134 5.70 22.48 0.47
N PHE A 135 5.32 21.76 1.54
CA PHE A 135 4.17 22.08 2.39
C PHE A 135 4.57 22.70 3.74
N THR A 136 5.48 23.68 3.72
CA THR A 136 6.06 24.31 4.92
C THR A 136 5.15 25.36 5.59
N GLY A 137 4.30 26.04 4.81
CA GLY A 137 3.34 27.03 5.33
C GLY A 137 2.23 26.41 6.17
N ARG A 138 1.66 27.17 7.12
CA ARG A 138 0.61 26.68 8.03
C ARG A 138 -0.64 26.18 7.30
N SER A 139 -1.04 26.85 6.21
CA SER A 139 -2.16 26.41 5.35
C SER A 139 -1.78 25.17 4.53
N SER A 140 -0.59 25.17 3.91
CA SER A 140 -0.07 24.04 3.12
C SER A 140 0.10 22.78 3.97
N ALA A 141 0.50 22.91 5.23
CA ALA A 141 0.62 21.79 6.16
C ALA A 141 -0.75 21.17 6.51
N ARG A 142 -1.86 21.92 6.43
CA ARG A 142 -3.22 21.35 6.58
C ARG A 142 -3.61 20.57 5.33
N TRP A 143 -3.36 21.14 4.16
CA TRP A 143 -3.59 20.47 2.87
C TRP A 143 -2.81 19.17 2.75
N TRP A 144 -1.53 19.18 3.11
CA TRP A 144 -0.73 17.97 3.15
C TRP A 144 -1.36 16.91 4.06
N ARG A 145 -1.86 17.29 5.24
CA ARG A 145 -2.49 16.32 6.15
C ARG A 145 -3.75 15.74 5.51
N ALA A 146 -4.59 16.57 4.89
CA ALA A 146 -5.79 16.12 4.19
C ALA A 146 -5.47 15.16 3.03
N LEU A 147 -4.48 15.50 2.20
CA LEU A 147 -4.00 14.62 1.13
C LEU A 147 -3.44 13.31 1.68
N HIS A 148 -2.62 13.37 2.73
CA HIS A 148 -2.00 12.18 3.30
C HIS A 148 -3.02 11.27 4.01
N THR A 149 -4.13 11.83 4.52
CA THR A 149 -5.22 11.02 5.09
C THR A 149 -5.99 10.19 4.07
N VAL A 150 -5.83 10.44 2.76
CA VAL A 150 -6.37 9.59 1.69
C VAL A 150 -5.81 8.15 1.77
N ALA A 151 -4.69 7.95 2.47
CA ALA A 151 -4.15 6.62 2.73
C ALA A 151 -5.16 5.66 3.41
N TYR A 152 -6.03 6.18 4.29
CA TYR A 152 -7.01 5.35 5.00
C TYR A 152 -8.10 4.79 4.09
N PRO A 153 -8.84 5.61 3.30
CA PRO A 153 -9.79 5.07 2.35
C PRO A 153 -9.11 4.24 1.24
N ALA A 154 -7.92 4.63 0.76
CA ALA A 154 -7.16 3.83 -0.20
C ALA A 154 -6.83 2.43 0.34
N TRP A 155 -6.42 2.35 1.61
CA TRP A 155 -6.16 1.08 2.28
C TRP A 155 -7.42 0.23 2.44
N ALA A 156 -8.56 0.83 2.81
CA ALA A 156 -9.83 0.11 2.90
C ALA A 156 -10.27 -0.46 1.53
N LEU A 157 -10.12 0.30 0.46
CA LEU A 157 -10.38 -0.16 -0.91
C LEU A 157 -9.43 -1.28 -1.33
N ALA A 158 -8.14 -1.18 -0.97
CA ALA A 158 -7.16 -2.25 -1.23
C ALA A 158 -7.49 -3.55 -0.48
N LEU A 159 -7.98 -3.46 0.76
CA LEU A 159 -8.45 -4.62 1.51
C LEU A 159 -9.68 -5.26 0.86
N LEU A 160 -10.67 -4.45 0.47
CA LEU A 160 -11.86 -4.93 -0.22
C LEU A 160 -11.51 -5.59 -1.55
N HIS A 161 -10.62 -4.98 -2.33
CA HIS A 161 -10.07 -5.56 -3.55
C HIS A 161 -9.35 -6.88 -3.24
N GLY A 162 -8.27 -6.85 -2.48
CA GLY A 162 -7.37 -8.00 -2.29
C GLY A 162 -8.01 -9.20 -1.60
N LEU A 163 -8.99 -8.98 -0.70
CA LEU A 163 -9.66 -10.06 0.02
C LEU A 163 -10.82 -10.69 -0.77
N LYS A 164 -11.35 -10.00 -1.79
CA LYS A 164 -12.55 -10.46 -2.54
C LYS A 164 -12.32 -10.66 -4.04
N SER A 165 -11.25 -10.13 -4.62
CA SER A 165 -10.97 -10.20 -6.06
C SER A 165 -10.43 -11.54 -6.53
N GLY A 166 -10.14 -12.47 -5.62
CA GLY A 166 -9.56 -13.77 -5.94
C GLY A 166 -10.12 -14.89 -5.06
N ARG A 167 -9.28 -15.88 -4.78
CA ARG A 167 -9.61 -16.98 -3.87
C ARG A 167 -9.96 -16.47 -2.46
N ALA A 168 -10.68 -17.28 -1.70
CA ALA A 168 -10.93 -17.01 -0.29
C ALA A 168 -9.61 -16.76 0.46
N ALA A 169 -9.54 -15.61 1.15
CA ALA A 169 -8.43 -15.28 2.00
C ALA A 169 -8.39 -16.23 3.21
N ALA A 170 -7.19 -16.54 3.70
CA ALA A 170 -7.05 -17.34 4.91
C ALA A 170 -7.68 -16.60 6.11
N GLY A 171 -8.40 -17.33 6.96
CA GLY A 171 -9.15 -16.72 8.08
C GLY A 171 -8.27 -15.88 9.02
N TRP A 172 -7.03 -16.30 9.27
CA TRP A 172 -6.07 -15.55 10.08
C TRP A 172 -5.69 -14.19 9.45
N ALA A 173 -5.60 -14.12 8.11
CA ALA A 173 -5.28 -12.89 7.41
C ALA A 173 -6.46 -11.92 7.49
N VAL A 174 -7.68 -12.41 7.28
CA VAL A 174 -8.91 -11.65 7.46
C VAL A 174 -9.01 -11.09 8.88
N ALA A 175 -8.76 -11.92 9.90
CA ALA A 175 -8.78 -11.50 11.29
C ALA A 175 -7.72 -10.43 11.59
N GLY A 176 -6.48 -10.62 11.10
CA GLY A 176 -5.40 -9.65 11.27
C GLY A 176 -5.73 -8.27 10.67
N TYR A 177 -6.26 -8.24 9.45
CA TYR A 177 -6.69 -6.98 8.83
C TYR A 177 -7.92 -6.37 9.50
N GLY A 178 -8.85 -7.21 9.99
CA GLY A 178 -9.99 -6.75 10.78
C GLY A 178 -9.58 -6.05 12.07
N ILE A 179 -8.63 -6.63 12.80
CA ILE A 179 -8.04 -6.03 14.02
C ILE A 179 -7.34 -4.72 13.69
N ALA A 180 -6.56 -4.68 12.61
CA ALA A 180 -5.88 -3.46 12.16
C ALA A 180 -6.88 -2.34 11.82
N LEU A 181 -7.96 -2.65 11.08
CA LEU A 181 -9.03 -1.70 10.76
C LEU A 181 -9.71 -1.18 12.04
N ALA A 182 -10.04 -2.06 12.98
CA ALA A 182 -10.64 -1.68 14.25
C ALA A 182 -9.72 -0.75 15.06
N GLY A 183 -8.44 -1.07 15.16
CA GLY A 183 -7.45 -0.23 15.86
C GLY A 183 -7.32 1.16 15.25
N VAL A 184 -7.31 1.26 13.92
CA VAL A 184 -7.29 2.56 13.21
C VAL A 184 -8.59 3.34 13.45
N ALA A 185 -9.74 2.68 13.37
CA ALA A 185 -11.05 3.31 13.60
C ALA A 185 -11.16 3.87 15.03
N VAL A 186 -10.73 3.09 16.04
CA VAL A 186 -10.67 3.54 17.44
C VAL A 186 -9.75 4.75 17.57
N ARG A 187 -8.53 4.70 17.01
CA ARG A 187 -7.59 5.82 17.09
C ARG A 187 -8.13 7.09 16.44
N LEU A 188 -8.81 6.97 15.30
CA LEU A 188 -9.45 8.09 14.61
C LEU A 188 -10.60 8.66 15.45
N ALA A 189 -11.46 7.81 16.00
CA ALA A 189 -12.56 8.23 16.88
C ALA A 189 -12.04 8.99 18.12
N LEU A 190 -10.95 8.53 18.74
CA LEU A 190 -10.30 9.22 19.86
C LEU A 190 -9.73 10.58 19.45
N ARG A 191 -9.18 10.73 18.24
CA ARG A 191 -8.70 12.03 17.74
C ARG A 191 -9.82 13.03 17.52
N LEU A 192 -10.98 12.59 17.03
CA LEU A 192 -12.16 13.44 16.83
C LEU A 192 -12.79 13.90 18.15
N ARG A 193 -12.53 13.20 19.26
CA ARG A 193 -13.02 13.53 20.61
C ARG A 193 -12.12 14.50 21.41
N GLY A 194 -11.05 15.04 20.81
CA GLY A 194 -10.12 16.00 21.45
C GLY A 194 -10.78 17.30 21.97
N PRO A 195 -10.15 18.05 22.89
CA PRO A 195 -10.82 18.82 23.94
C PRO A 195 -11.86 19.82 23.42
N ARG A 196 -13.10 19.72 23.92
CA ARG A 196 -14.04 20.85 23.90
C ARG A 196 -13.35 22.00 24.61
N ARG A 197 -13.10 23.11 23.91
CA ARG A 197 -12.73 24.36 24.56
C ARG A 197 -13.85 24.70 25.53
N THR A 198 -13.62 24.52 26.82
CA THR A 198 -14.40 25.22 27.83
C THR A 198 -14.02 26.68 27.67
N THR A 199 -14.88 27.45 26.99
CA THR A 199 -14.88 28.91 27.09
C THR A 199 -15.17 29.25 28.54
N GLY A 200 -14.12 29.30 29.37
CA GLY A 200 -14.19 29.80 30.73
C GLY A 200 -14.51 31.28 30.66
N SER A 201 -15.69 31.65 31.14
CA SER A 201 -16.05 33.01 31.51
C SER A 201 -15.06 33.55 32.53
N GLU A 202 -14.41 34.68 32.20
CA GLU A 202 -13.65 35.50 33.14
C GLU A 202 -14.56 35.95 34.30
N PRO A 203 -14.18 35.74 35.57
CA PRO A 203 -14.76 36.50 36.67
C PRO A 203 -14.06 37.86 36.76
N ARG A 204 -14.85 38.94 36.70
CA ARG A 204 -14.47 40.31 37.03
C ARG A 204 -14.16 40.46 38.52
#